data_AF-A0A957R2D4-F1
#
_entry.id   AF-A0A957R2D4-F1
#
_cell.length_a   1.000
_cell.length_b   1.000
_cell.length_c   1.000
_cell.angle_alpha   90.00
_cell.angle_beta   90.00
_cell.angle_gamma   90.00
#
_symmetry.space_group_name_H-M   'P 1'
#
loop_
_entity.id
_entity.type
_entity.pdbx_description
1 polymer ?
#
loop_
_entity_poly.entity_id
_entity_poly.type
_entity_poly.pdbx_seq_one_letter_code
_entity_poly.pdbx_strand_id
1 'polypeptide(L)' 'MTHFGPVKLPIESPKMMRYDAITMARTTITLPNTLHHQLAIKAQHEGKGLSSLVRELLRKALQREEAIS' A
#
# COMPACT_ATOMS: atom_id res chain seq x y z
N MET A 1 54.16 21.29 9.15
CA MET A 1 53.61 20.92 7.83
C MET A 1 53.39 19.42 7.83
N THR A 2 52.18 18.95 8.08
CA THR A 2 51.84 17.51 8.10
C THR A 2 50.97 17.18 6.90
N HIS A 3 51.42 16.20 6.12
CA HIS A 3 50.79 15.67 4.91
C HIS A 3 49.43 15.03 5.24
N PHE A 4 48.38 15.40 4.51
CA PHE A 4 47.14 14.63 4.45
C PHE A 4 47.22 13.67 3.25
N GLY A 5 47.35 12.37 3.53
CA GLY A 5 47.21 11.32 2.52
C GLY A 5 45.74 11.13 2.11
N PRO A 6 45.46 10.59 0.90
CA PRO A 6 44.09 10.44 0.43
C PRO A 6 43.35 9.36 1.22
N VAL A 7 42.29 9.76 1.92
CA VAL A 7 41.39 8.86 2.65
C VAL A 7 40.58 8.05 1.62
N LYS A 8 40.91 6.76 1.50
CA LYS A 8 40.15 5.81 0.68
C LYS A 8 38.91 5.36 1.48
N LEU A 9 37.80 6.08 1.32
CA LEU A 9 36.49 5.67 1.82
C LEU A 9 36.06 4.38 1.09
N PRO A 10 35.71 3.29 1.78
CA PRO A 10 34.98 2.22 1.13
C PRO A 10 33.58 2.75 0.88
N ILE A 11 33.30 3.17 -0.36
CA ILE A 11 31.93 3.35 -0.82
C ILE A 11 31.39 1.93 -1.01
N GLU A 12 31.00 1.28 0.09
CA GLU A 12 30.08 0.17 -0.01
C GLU A 12 28.78 0.76 -0.57
N SER A 13 28.62 0.62 -1.88
CA SER A 13 27.39 0.95 -2.58
C SER A 13 26.23 0.37 -1.78
N PRO A 14 25.28 1.18 -1.27
CA PRO A 14 24.09 0.63 -0.67
C PRO A 14 23.44 -0.21 -1.76
N LYS A 15 23.37 -1.53 -1.54
CA LYS A 15 22.63 -2.44 -2.40
C LYS A 15 21.25 -1.82 -2.57
N MET A 16 20.97 -1.26 -3.76
CA MET A 16 19.64 -0.81 -4.11
C MET A 16 18.74 -2.03 -3.90
N MET A 17 17.98 -2.02 -2.80
CA MET A 17 16.82 -2.86 -2.67
C MET A 17 15.98 -2.51 -3.89
N ARG A 18 15.91 -3.44 -4.84
CA ARG A 18 14.85 -3.46 -5.83
C ARG A 18 13.57 -3.62 -5.04
N TYR A 19 13.03 -2.51 -4.57
CA TYR A 19 11.61 -2.43 -4.37
C TYR A 19 11.07 -2.62 -5.78
N ASP A 20 10.53 -3.80 -6.04
CA ASP A 20 9.43 -3.91 -6.98
C ASP A 20 8.35 -3.00 -6.41
N ALA A 21 8.48 -1.70 -6.70
CA ALA A 21 7.51 -0.70 -6.36
C ALA A 21 6.33 -1.01 -7.26
N ILE A 22 5.51 -1.97 -6.82
CA ILE A 22 4.11 -2.02 -7.19
C ILE A 22 3.62 -0.64 -6.77
N THR A 23 3.57 0.28 -7.73
CA THR A 23 3.15 1.67 -7.51
C THR A 23 1.78 1.58 -6.86
N MET A 24 1.74 1.73 -5.54
CA MET A 24 0.50 1.61 -4.78
C MET A 24 -0.36 2.80 -5.20
N ALA A 25 -1.25 2.57 -6.16
CA ALA A 25 -2.20 3.57 -6.59
C ALA A 25 -3.10 3.89 -5.39
N ARG A 26 -3.00 5.12 -4.90
CA ARG A 26 -3.86 5.64 -3.84
C ARG A 26 -5.01 6.38 -4.49
N THR A 27 -6.22 5.90 -4.22
CA THR A 27 -7.46 6.55 -4.65
C THR A 27 -8.29 6.88 -3.43
N THR A 28 -8.89 8.08 -3.42
CA THR A 28 -9.88 8.48 -2.43
C THR A 28 -11.27 8.17 -2.99
N ILE A 29 -12.10 7.50 -2.20
CA ILE A 29 -13.48 7.16 -2.57
C ILE A 29 -14.40 7.91 -1.62
N THR A 30 -15.27 8.74 -2.18
CA THR A 30 -16.31 9.41 -1.41
C THR A 30 -17.48 8.46 -1.22
N LEU A 31 -17.86 8.24 0.04
CA LEU A 31 -18.98 7.37 0.40
C LEU A 31 -20.04 8.17 1.15
N PRO A 32 -21.33 7.84 1.01
CA PRO A 32 -22.37 8.29 1.92
C PRO A 32 -22.00 7.94 3.36
N ASN A 33 -22.28 8.86 4.29
CA ASN A 33 -21.87 8.72 5.69
C ASN A 33 -22.37 7.42 6.34
N THR A 34 -23.60 7.01 6.01
CA THR A 34 -24.21 5.77 6.47
C THR A 34 -23.42 4.54 6.03
N LEU A 35 -23.01 4.48 4.76
CA LEU A 35 -22.22 3.38 4.21
C LEU A 35 -20.80 3.36 4.80
N HIS A 36 -20.18 4.53 4.95
CA HIS A 36 -18.87 4.62 5.58
C HIS A 36 -18.90 4.06 7.02
N HIS A 37 -19.93 4.43 7.79
CA HIS A 37 -20.10 3.96 9.16
C HIS A 37 -20.31 2.43 9.23
N GLN A 38 -21.16 1.89 8.36
CA GLN A 38 -21.40 0.44 8.28
C GLN A 38 -20.13 -0.33 7.93
N LEU A 39 -19.33 0.16 6.98
CA LEU A 39 -18.06 -0.46 6.62
C LEU A 39 -17.05 -0.36 7.77
N ALA A 40 -17.02 0.74 8.52
CA ALA A 40 -16.16 0.90 9.68
C ALA A 40 -16.48 -0.12 10.78
N ILE A 41 -17.77 -0.29 11.13
CA ILE A 41 -18.21 -1.31 12.10
C ILE A 41 -17.84 -2.70 11.63
N LYS A 42 -18.10 -3.01 10.36
CA LYS A 42 -17.76 -4.32 9.78
C LYS A 42 -16.26 -4.60 9.83
N ALA A 43 -15.44 -3.61 9.48
CA ALA A 43 -13.98 -3.73 9.53
C ALA A 43 -13.50 -4.01 10.96
N GLN A 44 -14.06 -3.32 11.96
CA GLN A 44 -13.77 -3.58 13.37
C GLN A 44 -14.15 -5.00 13.80
N HIS A 45 -15.36 -5.46 13.44
CA HIS A 45 -15.82 -6.81 13.75
C HIS A 45 -14.94 -7.89 13.11
N GLU A 46 -14.42 -7.64 11.90
CA GLU A 46 -13.49 -8.56 11.22
C GLU A 46 -12.02 -8.42 11.66
N GLY A 47 -11.70 -7.49 12.57
CA GLY A 47 -10.33 -7.21 12.99
C GLY A 47 -9.44 -6.70 11.85
N LYS A 48 -10.02 -6.09 10.82
CA LYS A 48 -9.33 -5.62 9.61
C LYS A 48 -9.32 -4.10 9.56
N GLY A 49 -8.32 -3.55 8.85
CA GLY A 49 -8.35 -2.14 8.45
C GLY A 49 -9.46 -1.86 7.43
N LEU A 50 -10.12 -0.71 7.54
CA LEU A 50 -11.20 -0.30 6.63
C LEU A 50 -10.76 -0.37 5.14
N SER A 51 -9.56 0.08 4.83
CA SER A 51 -8.99 0.02 3.47
C SER A 51 -8.74 -1.40 2.97
N SER A 52 -8.46 -2.35 3.87
CA SER A 52 -8.32 -3.76 3.53
C SER A 52 -9.67 -4.38 3.19
N LEU A 53 -10.70 -4.08 4.00
CA LEU A 53 -12.06 -4.53 3.75
C LEU A 53 -12.59 -3.98 2.41
N VAL A 54 -12.40 -2.69 2.15
CA VAL A 54 -12.82 -2.06 0.88
C VAL A 54 -12.13 -2.72 -0.32
N ARG A 55 -10.83 -3.02 -0.23
CA ARG A 55 -10.11 -3.75 -1.29
C ARG A 55 -10.70 -5.14 -1.55
N GLU A 56 -11.02 -5.88 -0.49
CA GLU A 56 -11.62 -7.21 -0.62
C GLU A 56 -13.00 -7.14 -1.31
N LEU A 57 -13.81 -6.16 -0.94
CA LEU A 57 -15.13 -5.94 -1.55
C LEU A 57 -15.03 -5.56 -3.03
N LEU A 58 -14.10 -4.66 -3.39
CA LEU A 58 -13.87 -4.29 -4.79
C LEU A 58 -13.42 -5.50 -5.63
N ARG A 59 -12.51 -6.32 -5.10
CA ARG A 59 -12.06 -7.54 -5.79
C ARG A 59 -13.21 -8.52 -6.01
N LYS A 60 -14.06 -8.72 -5.00
CA LYS A 60 -15.25 -9.58 -5.10
C LYS A 60 -16.27 -9.04 -6.10
N ALA A 61 -16.42 -7.73 -6.20
CA ALA A 61 -17.31 -7.09 -7.17
C ALA A 61 -16.81 -7.32 -8.61
N LEU A 62 -15.54 -7.06 -8.87
CA LEU A 62 -14.93 -7.28 -10.20
C LEU A 62 -15.06 -8.73 -10.66
N GLN A 63 -14.78 -9.70 -9.77
CA GLN A 63 -14.93 -11.12 -10.10
C GLN A 63 -16.37 -11.52 -10.41
N ARG A 64 -17.37 -10.85 -9.81
CA ARG A 64 -18.78 -11.11 -10.12
C ARG A 64 -19.17 -10.54 -11.47
N GLU A 65 -18.64 -9.38 -11.85
CA GLU A 65 -18.88 -8.79 -13.16
C GLU A 65 -18.28 -9.65 -14.27
N GLU A 66 -17.05 -10.15 -14.09
CA GLU A 66 -16.39 -11.06 -15.04
C GLU A 66 -17.11 -12.41 -15.18
N ALA A 67 -17.82 -12.87 -14.14
CA ALA A 67 -18.56 -14.13 -14.18
C ALA A 67 -19.92 -14.02 -14.89
N ILE A 68 -20.42 -12.81 -15.13
CA ILE A 68 -21.73 -12.54 -15.74
C ILE A 68 -21.56 -12.09 -17.21
N SER A 69 -20.35 -11.67 -17.60
CA SER A 69 -20.00 -11.27 -18.97
C SER A 69 -19.46 -12.41 -19.81
#